data_AF-A0A1X7HK61-F1
#
_entry.id   AF-A0A1X7HK61-F1
#
_cell.length_a   1.000
_cell.length_b   1.000
_cell.length_c   1.000
_cell.angle_alpha   90.00
_cell.angle_beta   90.00
_cell.angle_gamma   90.00
#
_symmetry.space_group_name_H-M   'P 1'
#
loop_
_entity.id
_entity.type
_entity.pdbx_description
1 polymer ?
#
loop_
_entity_poly.entity_id
_entity_poly.type
_entity_poly.pdbx_seq_one_letter_code
_entity_poly.pdbx_strand_id
1 'polypeptide(L)'
;MTREEILAMKPWQIDRHVHEILFDGEDLSEFEYKGNGSYVKVTDTSVIWRDVPNYSTNLSAAWEVFEKFGYHAFIETNHGGGYIASVNCIAAFAITAPEAICKAALIAVLDPINLPGDF
;
A
#
# COMPACT_ATOMS: atom_id res chain seq x y z
N MET A 1 7.29 10.09 5.33
CA MET A 1 6.05 9.38 5.68
C MET A 1 6.37 8.46 6.83
N THR A 2 5.76 8.63 8.00
CA THR A 2 6.01 7.82 9.19
C THR A 2 5.06 6.62 9.27
N ARG A 3 5.36 5.66 10.14
CA ARG A 3 4.51 4.52 10.45
C ARG A 3 3.10 4.96 10.86
N GLU A 4 2.99 5.94 11.76
CA GLU A 4 1.72 6.45 12.28
C GLU A 4 0.90 7.12 11.19
N GLU A 5 1.57 7.86 10.29
CA GLU A 5 0.92 8.46 9.12
C GLU A 5 0.31 7.38 8.23
N ILE A 6 1.06 6.31 7.90
CA ILE A 6 0.58 5.18 7.08
C ILE A 6 -0.62 4.49 7.74
N LEU A 7 -0.56 4.25 9.05
CA LEU A 7 -1.65 3.59 9.77
C LEU A 7 -2.94 4.41 9.78
N ALA A 8 -2.85 5.74 9.73
CA ALA A 8 -3.98 6.66 9.70
C ALA A 8 -4.51 6.99 8.29
N MET A 9 -3.85 6.51 7.23
CA MET A 9 -4.24 6.79 5.85
C MET A 9 -5.61 6.21 5.49
N LYS A 10 -6.34 6.95 4.65
CA LYS A 10 -7.53 6.45 3.96
C LYS A 10 -7.11 5.47 2.85
N PRO A 11 -7.98 4.53 2.43
CA PRO A 11 -7.69 3.54 1.40
C PRO A 11 -7.04 4.12 0.13
N TRP A 12 -7.61 5.17 -0.45
CA TRP A 12 -7.07 5.77 -1.67
C TRP A 12 -5.66 6.36 -1.50
N GLN A 13 -5.31 6.83 -0.29
CA GLN A 13 -3.96 7.32 0.01
C GLN A 13 -2.97 6.16 0.07
N ILE A 14 -3.38 5.04 0.67
CA ILE A 14 -2.61 3.79 0.70
C ILE A 14 -2.37 3.31 -0.74
N ASP A 15 -3.43 3.26 -1.55
CA ASP A 15 -3.37 2.76 -2.94
C ASP A 15 -2.40 3.59 -3.79
N ARG A 16 -2.48 4.92 -3.68
CA ARG A 16 -1.55 5.84 -4.35
C ARG A 16 -0.11 5.54 -3.98
N HIS A 17 0.18 5.43 -2.68
CA HIS A 17 1.55 5.22 -2.23
C HIS A 17 2.07 3.82 -2.52
N VAL A 18 1.22 2.79 -2.49
CA VAL A 18 1.58 1.45 -2.98
C VAL A 18 1.97 1.54 -4.46
N HIS A 19 1.17 2.22 -5.28
CA HIS A 19 1.47 2.40 -6.70
C HIS A 19 2.81 3.11 -6.94
N GLU A 20 2.98 4.29 -6.33
CA GLU A 20 4.17 5.13 -6.48
C GLU A 20 5.44 4.43 -5.98
N ILE A 21 5.38 3.77 -4.81
CA ILE A 21 6.58 3.30 -4.10
C ILE A 21 6.88 1.84 -4.41
N LEU A 22 5.88 0.96 -4.40
CA LEU A 22 6.14 -0.48 -4.55
C LEU A 22 6.13 -0.91 -6.00
N PHE A 23 5.43 -0.19 -6.88
CA PHE A 23 5.29 -0.51 -8.30
C PHE A 23 6.04 0.44 -9.22
N ASP A 24 6.89 1.32 -8.67
CA ASP A 24 7.61 2.36 -9.41
C ASP A 24 6.66 3.16 -10.32
N GLY A 25 5.43 3.38 -9.83
CA GLY A 25 4.40 4.13 -10.51
C GLY A 25 4.77 5.61 -10.63
N GLU A 26 4.06 6.33 -11.50
CA GLU A 26 4.30 7.76 -11.64
C GLU A 26 3.91 8.52 -10.36
N ASP A 27 4.55 9.65 -10.11
CA ASP A 27 4.16 10.53 -9.01
C ASP A 27 2.78 11.16 -9.29
N LEU A 28 1.81 10.84 -8.43
CA LEU A 28 0.44 11.32 -8.51
C LEU A 28 0.16 12.49 -7.55
N SER A 29 1.20 13.12 -6.98
CA SER A 29 1.07 14.25 -6.06
C SER A 29 0.32 15.46 -6.64
N GLU A 30 0.45 15.68 -7.95
CA GLU A 30 -0.25 16.75 -8.68
C GLU A 30 -1.60 16.32 -9.28
N PHE A 31 -2.05 15.08 -9.03
CA PHE A 31 -3.33 14.58 -9.50
C PHE A 31 -4.40 14.66 -8.41
N GLU A 32 -5.64 14.97 -8.81
CA GLU A 32 -6.81 14.95 -7.94
C GLU A 32 -7.48 13.57 -7.99
N TYR A 33 -7.72 12.97 -6.82
CA TYR A 33 -8.46 11.71 -6.71
C TYR A 33 -9.95 11.92 -7.02
N LYS A 34 -10.50 11.13 -7.95
CA LYS A 34 -11.92 11.18 -8.37
C LYS A 34 -12.76 10.01 -7.90
N GLY A 35 -12.20 9.05 -7.16
CA GLY A 35 -12.89 7.86 -6.70
C GLY A 35 -12.51 6.60 -7.46
N ASN A 36 -12.74 5.43 -6.87
CA ASN A 36 -12.54 4.09 -7.46
C ASN A 36 -11.14 3.81 -8.05
N GLY A 37 -10.12 4.54 -7.61
CA GLY A 37 -8.74 4.40 -8.09
C GLY A 37 -8.39 5.36 -9.22
N SER A 38 -9.31 6.20 -9.69
CA SER A 38 -9.05 7.16 -10.77
C SER A 38 -8.51 8.50 -10.24
N TYR A 39 -7.52 9.03 -10.94
CA TYR A 39 -6.81 10.26 -10.69
C TYR A 39 -6.82 11.13 -11.94
N VAL A 40 -6.99 12.45 -11.77
CA VAL A 40 -7.02 13.39 -12.90
C VAL A 40 -6.10 14.58 -12.66
N LYS A 41 -5.37 14.97 -13.70
CA LYS A 41 -4.59 16.21 -13.74
C LYS A 41 -5.02 17.04 -14.93
N VAL A 42 -5.46 18.27 -14.67
CA VAL A 42 -5.82 19.23 -15.72
C VAL A 42 -4.60 20.13 -15.97
N THR A 43 -4.18 20.22 -17.22
CA THR A 43 -3.14 21.14 -17.68
C THR A 43 -3.76 22.18 -18.61
N ASP A 44 -2.99 23.21 -18.99
CA ASP A 44 -3.47 24.23 -19.93
C ASP A 44 -3.89 23.67 -21.30
N THR A 45 -3.41 22.47 -21.66
CA THR A 45 -3.57 21.89 -23.01
C THR A 45 -4.27 20.53 -23.02
N SER A 46 -4.42 19.87 -21.88
CA SER A 46 -4.93 18.49 -21.82
C SER A 46 -5.46 18.11 -20.44
N VAL A 47 -6.28 17.06 -20.42
CA VAL A 47 -6.73 16.36 -19.21
C VAL A 47 -6.11 14.98 -19.21
N ILE A 48 -5.32 14.69 -18.18
CA ILE A 48 -4.59 13.43 -18.03
C ILE A 48 -5.31 12.58 -16.97
N TRP A 49 -5.70 11.37 -17.35
CA TRP A 49 -6.31 10.38 -16.46
C TRP A 49 -5.33 9.26 -16.15
N ARG A 50 -5.40 8.77 -14.91
CA ARG A 50 -4.65 7.62 -14.41
C ARG A 50 -5.53 6.76 -13.54
N ASP A 51 -5.39 5.46 -13.71
CA ASP A 51 -6.10 4.46 -12.91
C ASP A 51 -5.08 3.69 -12.09
N VAL A 52 -5.27 3.74 -10.78
CA VAL A 52 -4.49 3.01 -9.79
C VAL A 52 -5.35 1.85 -9.30
N PRO A 53 -4.83 0.60 -9.29
CA PRO A 53 -5.53 -0.52 -8.68
C PRO A 53 -5.91 -0.22 -7.23
N ASN A 54 -7.09 -0.66 -6.81
CA ASN A 54 -7.58 -0.47 -5.44
C ASN A 54 -6.89 -1.48 -4.47
N TYR A 55 -5.57 -1.41 -4.32
CA TYR A 55 -4.74 -2.37 -3.58
C TYR A 55 -5.23 -2.63 -2.15
N SER A 56 -5.65 -1.59 -1.44
CA SER A 56 -6.06 -1.63 -0.04
C SER A 56 -7.50 -2.10 0.20
N THR A 57 -8.27 -2.34 -0.86
CA THR A 57 -9.67 -2.79 -0.76
C THR A 57 -10.02 -3.98 -1.64
N ASN A 58 -9.25 -4.22 -2.71
CA ASN A 58 -9.40 -5.37 -3.59
C ASN A 58 -8.37 -6.45 -3.24
N LEU A 59 -8.84 -7.66 -2.90
CA LEU A 59 -7.97 -8.75 -2.48
C LEU A 59 -7.01 -9.22 -3.57
N SER A 60 -7.44 -9.26 -4.83
CA SER A 60 -6.57 -9.66 -5.94
C SER A 60 -5.43 -8.66 -6.14
N ALA A 61 -5.72 -7.36 -6.13
CA ALA A 61 -4.69 -6.32 -6.21
C ALA A 61 -3.76 -6.35 -4.98
N ALA A 62 -4.29 -6.54 -3.76
CA ALA A 62 -3.47 -6.71 -2.57
C ALA A 62 -2.53 -7.91 -2.65
N TRP A 63 -2.94 -8.97 -3.33
CA TRP A 63 -2.12 -10.16 -3.51
C TRP A 63 -0.89 -9.87 -4.37
N GLU A 64 -1.00 -9.01 -5.39
CA GLU A 64 0.17 -8.54 -6.16
C GLU A 64 1.18 -7.79 -5.27
N VAL A 65 0.70 -7.04 -4.27
CA VAL A 65 1.56 -6.41 -3.25
C VAL A 65 2.24 -7.47 -2.41
N PHE A 66 1.49 -8.47 -1.94
CA PHE A 66 2.01 -9.55 -1.10
C PHE A 66 3.08 -10.38 -1.83
N GLU A 67 2.86 -10.71 -3.10
CA GLU A 67 3.78 -11.50 -3.92
C GLU A 67 5.13 -10.82 -4.15
N LYS A 68 5.20 -9.48 -4.10
CA LYS A 68 6.48 -8.75 -4.19
C LYS A 68 7.45 -9.04 -3.05
N PHE A 69 6.96 -9.48 -1.90
CA PHE A 69 7.78 -9.77 -0.72
C PHE A 69 8.01 -11.27 -0.52
N GLY A 70 7.34 -12.13 -1.30
CA GLY A 70 7.55 -13.58 -1.29
C GLY A 70 7.50 -14.20 0.10
N TYR A 71 8.51 -15.01 0.44
CA TYR A 71 8.60 -15.72 1.72
C TYR A 71 8.79 -14.82 2.94
N HIS A 72 9.05 -13.52 2.74
CA HIS A 72 9.17 -12.56 3.83
C HIS A 72 7.85 -11.95 4.25
N ALA A 73 6.74 -12.36 3.63
CA ALA A 73 5.40 -11.92 3.97
C ALA A 73 4.54 -13.06 4.51
N PHE A 74 3.74 -12.77 5.53
CA PHE A 74 2.65 -13.64 5.99
C PHE A 74 1.44 -12.82 6.41
N ILE A 75 0.27 -13.45 6.38
CA ILE A 75 -0.99 -12.87 6.83
C ILE A 75 -1.74 -13.85 7.71
N GLU A 76 -2.30 -13.36 8.79
CA GLU A 76 -3.10 -14.14 9.72
C GLU A 76 -4.34 -13.37 10.17
N THR A 77 -5.37 -14.12 10.57
CA THR A 77 -6.55 -13.55 11.21
C THR A 77 -6.24 -13.27 12.68
N ASN A 78 -6.65 -12.10 13.15
CA ASN A 78 -6.57 -11.76 14.57
C ASN A 78 -7.88 -12.17 15.27
N HIS A 79 -7.77 -12.73 16.48
CA HIS A 79 -8.91 -13.15 17.31
C HIS A 79 -9.96 -12.04 17.56
N GLY A 80 -9.61 -10.77 17.41
CA GLY A 80 -10.51 -9.61 17.57
C GLY A 80 -11.31 -9.22 16.32
N GLY A 81 -11.25 -9.98 15.22
CA GLY A 81 -12.04 -9.70 14.00
C GLY A 81 -11.35 -8.78 12.99
N GLY A 82 -10.04 -8.93 12.82
CA GLY A 82 -9.25 -8.24 11.80
C GLY A 82 -8.12 -9.11 11.26
N TYR A 83 -7.16 -8.49 10.59
CA TYR A 83 -6.02 -9.14 9.97
C TYR A 83 -4.73 -8.50 10.44
N ILE A 84 -3.72 -9.35 10.65
CA ILE A 84 -2.34 -8.92 10.81
C ILE A 84 -1.59 -9.39 9.57
N ALA A 85 -0.97 -8.46 8.87
CA ALA A 85 0.02 -8.78 7.85
C ALA A 85 1.40 -8.41 8.38
N SER A 86 2.39 -9.24 8.09
CA SER A 86 3.78 -8.98 8.43
C SER A 86 4.61 -9.09 7.16
N VAL A 87 5.47 -8.10 6.91
CA VAL A 87 6.41 -8.05 5.80
C VAL A 87 7.77 -7.69 6.40
N ASN A 88 8.82 -8.49 6.17
CA ASN A 88 10.16 -8.26 6.73
C ASN A 88 10.14 -8.02 8.27
N CYS A 89 9.40 -8.85 9.00
CA CYS A 89 9.17 -8.73 10.45
C CYS A 89 8.44 -7.45 10.91
N ILE A 90 7.96 -6.62 9.99
CA ILE A 90 7.15 -5.45 10.28
C ILE A 90 5.68 -5.81 10.12
N ALA A 91 4.97 -5.79 11.24
CA ALA A 91 3.54 -6.09 11.27
C ALA A 91 2.67 -4.83 11.18
N ALA A 92 1.56 -4.92 10.47
CA ALA A 92 0.46 -3.96 10.49
C ALA A 92 -0.88 -4.67 10.70
N PHE A 93 -1.76 -4.03 11.47
CA PHE A 93 -3.12 -4.50 11.71
C PHE A 93 -4.12 -3.65 10.91
N ALA A 94 -5.14 -4.31 10.35
CA ALA A 94 -6.29 -3.64 9.79
C ALA A 94 -7.55 -4.52 9.88
N ILE A 95 -8.72 -3.92 9.62
CA ILE A 95 -9.99 -4.65 9.60
C ILE A 95 -10.05 -5.63 8.42
N THR A 96 -9.42 -5.27 7.30
CA THR A 96 -9.41 -6.08 6.08
C THR A 96 -8.00 -6.56 5.75
N ALA A 97 -7.90 -7.75 5.16
CA ALA A 97 -6.63 -8.31 4.68
C ALA A 97 -5.91 -7.39 3.67
N PRO A 98 -6.59 -6.85 2.63
CA PRO A 98 -5.96 -5.94 1.67
C PRO A 98 -5.27 -4.74 2.31
N GLU A 99 -5.97 -4.09 3.25
CA GLU A 99 -5.45 -2.93 3.95
C GLU A 99 -4.26 -3.29 4.86
N ALA A 100 -4.33 -4.42 5.57
CA ALA A 100 -3.23 -4.88 6.43
C ALA A 100 -1.97 -5.15 5.59
N ILE A 101 -2.10 -5.85 4.46
CA ILE A 101 -0.99 -6.14 3.53
C ILE A 101 -0.34 -4.86 3.06
N CYS A 102 -1.13 -3.92 2.52
CA CYS A 102 -0.60 -2.68 1.96
C CYS A 102 0.09 -1.81 3.01
N LYS A 103 -0.47 -1.72 4.23
CA LYS A 103 0.15 -0.99 5.34
C LYS A 103 1.47 -1.61 5.76
N ALA A 104 1.51 -2.93 5.98
CA ALA A 104 2.73 -3.63 6.37
C ALA A 104 3.83 -3.45 5.32
N ALA A 105 3.48 -3.59 4.05
CA ALA A 105 4.39 -3.44 2.93
C ALA A 105 4.95 -2.02 2.80
N LEU A 106 4.10 -0.98 2.90
CA LEU A 106 4.57 0.42 2.89
C LEU A 106 5.49 0.74 4.06
N ILE A 107 5.14 0.30 5.27
CA ILE A 107 5.99 0.50 6.45
C ILE A 107 7.33 -0.21 6.25
N ALA A 108 7.33 -1.44 5.72
CA ALA A 108 8.55 -2.21 5.51
C ALA A 108 9.53 -1.59 4.52
N VAL A 109 9.03 -0.90 3.49
CA VAL A 109 9.87 -0.21 2.50
C VAL A 109 10.38 1.13 3.02
N LEU A 110 9.56 1.86 3.78
CA LEU A 110 9.88 3.23 4.23
C LEU A 110 10.64 3.30 5.55
N ASP A 111 10.49 2.27 6.39
CA ASP A 111 11.20 2.11 7.66
C ASP A 111 11.78 0.69 7.73
N PRO A 112 12.77 0.37 6.89
CA PRO A 112 13.38 -0.95 6.92
C PRO A 112 14.06 -1.12 8.29
N ILE A 113 13.59 -2.09 9.07
CA ILE A 113 14.39 -2.60 10.18
C ILE A 113 15.69 -3.07 9.54
N ASN A 114 16.81 -2.43 9.89
CA ASN A 114 18.15 -2.95 9.60
C ASN A 114 18.29 -4.28 10.33
N LEU A 115 17.83 -5.37 9.70
CA LEU A 115 18.09 -6.71 10.17
C LEU A 115 19.61 -6.92 10.02
N PRO A 116 20.34 -7.24 11.10
CA PRO A 116 21.76 -7.56 10.98
C PRO A 116 21.87 -8.90 10.24
N GLY A 117 22.21 -8.84 8.94
CA GLY A 117 22.53 -10.01 8.14
C GLY A 117 21.79 -10.06 6.82
N ASP A 118 22.26 -9.27 5.84
CA ASP A 118 22.28 -9.77 4.47
C ASP A 118 23.19 -11.00 4.46
N PHE A 119 22.62 -12.18 4.15
CA PHE A 119 23.35 -13.43 3.88
C PHE A 119 23.30 -13.74 2.40
#